data_AF-A0AAF0C3B6-F1
#
_entry.id   AF-A0AAF0C3B6-F1
#
_cell.length_a   1.000
_cell.length_b   1.000
_cell.length_c   1.000
_cell.angle_alpha   90.00
_cell.angle_beta   90.00
_cell.angle_gamma   90.00
#
_symmetry.space_group_name_H-M   'P 1'
#
loop_
_entity.id
_entity.type
_entity.pdbx_description
1 polymer ?
#
loop_
_entity_poly.entity_id
_entity_poly.type
_entity_poly.pdbx_seq_one_letter_code
_entity_poly.pdbx_strand_id
1 'polypeptide(L)'
;MQGSIYTALADMVVEQMGIIKWNELLAQTRPASGGVYTSGEQYEDSELVNILILLAKEKNIPLEQAVQGFGEYLFKKLYDTSPVDVSKLDNLKDFLLAIDKVIHGEVKRLHPNAYLPKFEYRQENPQTLIMYYSSKRKLCHASVGLILGAAKQFNETIAITHPECMHQGASRCKLVIHFKD
;
A
#
# COMPACT_ATOMS: atom_id res chain seq x y z
N MET A 1 12.68 -2.41 -2.38
CA MET A 1 11.67 -1.86 -1.45
C MET A 1 12.11 -2.05 0.00
N GLN A 2 11.61 -1.23 0.91
CA GLN A 2 11.93 -1.31 2.35
C GLN A 2 11.50 -2.67 2.95
N GLY A 3 12.34 -3.26 3.79
CA GLY A 3 12.11 -4.55 4.44
C GLY A 3 10.85 -4.61 5.30
N SER A 4 10.45 -3.49 5.90
CA SER A 4 9.21 -3.40 6.69
C SER A 4 7.95 -3.77 5.89
N ILE A 5 7.97 -3.60 4.58
CA ILE A 5 6.87 -4.00 3.70
C ILE A 5 6.80 -5.53 3.56
N TYR A 6 7.95 -6.21 3.56
CA TYR A 6 8.03 -7.67 3.46
C TYR A 6 7.73 -8.35 4.78
N THR A 7 8.15 -7.76 5.91
CA THR A 7 7.75 -8.26 7.23
C THR A 7 6.23 -8.15 7.38
N ALA A 8 5.62 -7.05 6.93
CA ALA A 8 4.16 -6.92 6.90
C ALA A 8 3.48 -7.94 5.97
N LEU A 9 4.08 -8.26 4.81
CA LEU A 9 3.57 -9.32 3.93
C LEU A 9 3.61 -10.69 4.61
N ALA A 10 4.73 -11.01 5.26
CA ALA A 10 4.90 -12.26 6.00
C ALA A 10 3.86 -12.35 7.14
N ASP A 11 3.72 -11.29 7.94
CA ASP A 11 2.72 -11.22 9.01
C ASP A 11 1.31 -11.45 8.46
N MET A 12 0.93 -10.78 7.36
CA MET A 12 -0.38 -10.96 6.73
C MET A 12 -0.65 -12.41 6.36
N VAL A 13 0.32 -13.06 5.71
CA VAL A 13 0.18 -14.46 5.29
C VAL A 13 0.10 -15.39 6.50
N VAL A 14 0.96 -15.18 7.50
CA VAL A 14 1.00 -16.03 8.69
C VAL A 14 -0.28 -15.87 9.52
N GLU A 15 -0.75 -14.64 9.72
CA GLU A 15 -1.97 -14.36 10.48
C GLU A 15 -3.23 -14.91 9.79
N GLN A 16 -3.31 -14.86 8.46
CA GLN A 16 -4.50 -15.27 7.71
C GLN A 16 -4.48 -16.74 7.25
N MET A 17 -3.30 -17.31 7.03
CA MET A 17 -3.13 -18.60 6.34
C MET A 17 -2.14 -19.54 7.04
N GLY A 18 -1.46 -19.08 8.10
CA GLY A 18 -0.51 -19.86 8.88
C GLY A 18 0.91 -19.90 8.31
N ILE A 19 1.85 -20.27 9.18
CA ILE A 19 3.28 -20.34 8.86
C ILE A 19 3.61 -21.37 7.76
N ILE A 20 2.83 -22.44 7.66
CA ILE A 20 3.01 -23.47 6.62
C ILE A 20 2.82 -22.84 5.24
N LYS A 21 1.76 -22.04 5.06
CA LYS A 21 1.50 -21.35 3.80
C LYS A 21 2.63 -20.38 3.44
N TRP A 22 3.13 -19.61 4.41
CA TRP A 22 4.28 -18.74 4.18
C TRP A 22 5.50 -19.51 3.63
N ASN A 23 5.84 -20.64 4.25
CA ASN A 23 6.95 -21.49 3.79
C ASN A 23 6.72 -22.06 2.38
N GLU A 24 5.49 -22.45 2.05
CA GLU A 24 5.13 -22.90 0.69
C GLU A 24 5.34 -21.80 -0.35
N LEU A 25 4.92 -20.57 -0.04
CA LEU A 25 5.10 -19.42 -0.93
C LEU A 25 6.59 -19.14 -1.17
N LEU A 26 7.42 -19.19 -0.11
CA LEU A 26 8.87 -19.02 -0.22
C LEU A 26 9.52 -20.13 -1.06
N ALA A 27 9.11 -21.39 -0.87
CA ALA A 27 9.65 -22.51 -1.62
C ALA A 27 9.34 -22.43 -3.13
N GLN A 28 8.15 -21.90 -3.48
CA GLN A 28 7.72 -21.72 -4.87
C GLN A 28 8.32 -20.48 -5.53
N THR A 29 8.39 -19.35 -4.80
CA THR A 29 8.86 -18.08 -5.37
C THR A 29 10.36 -17.90 -5.33
N ARG A 30 11.06 -18.60 -4.42
CA ARG A 30 12.53 -18.59 -4.25
C ARG A 30 13.12 -17.17 -4.30
N PRO A 31 12.68 -16.27 -3.41
CA PRO A 31 13.20 -14.90 -3.36
C PRO A 31 14.73 -14.91 -3.15
N ALA A 32 15.44 -13.93 -3.70
CA ALA A 32 16.89 -13.81 -3.56
C ALA A 32 17.30 -13.57 -2.10
N SER A 33 16.41 -12.94 -1.31
CA SER A 33 16.54 -12.81 0.14
C SER A 33 16.42 -14.12 0.93
N GLY A 34 15.99 -15.21 0.30
CA GLY A 34 15.64 -16.46 0.98
C GLY A 34 14.42 -16.37 1.90
N GLY A 35 13.66 -15.26 1.84
CA GLY A 35 12.53 -15.00 2.74
C GLY A 35 12.93 -14.46 4.10
N VAL A 36 14.20 -14.10 4.30
CA VAL A 36 14.72 -13.52 5.54
C VAL A 36 14.74 -12.00 5.44
N TYR A 37 13.66 -11.38 5.90
CA TYR A 37 13.46 -9.94 5.81
C TYR A 37 13.75 -9.23 7.14
N THR A 38 14.49 -8.13 7.08
CA THR A 38 14.77 -7.22 8.19
C THR A 38 14.22 -5.84 7.86
N SER A 39 13.49 -5.21 8.77
CA SER A 39 12.74 -3.98 8.50
C SER A 39 13.57 -2.80 7.96
N GLY A 40 14.84 -2.70 8.38
CA GLY A 40 15.76 -1.62 7.99
C GLY A 40 16.45 -1.81 6.63
N GLU A 41 16.39 -3.02 6.06
CA GLU A 41 17.10 -3.36 4.82
C GLU A 41 16.23 -3.09 3.58
N GLN A 42 16.83 -3.24 2.39
CA GLN A 42 16.11 -3.19 1.12
C GLN A 42 16.20 -4.50 0.35
N TYR A 43 15.09 -4.87 -0.29
CA TYR A 43 14.95 -6.10 -1.07
C TYR A 43 14.37 -5.82 -2.46
N GLU A 44 14.47 -6.79 -3.36
CA GLU A 44 13.98 -6.63 -4.74
C GLU A 44 12.46 -6.53 -4.80
N ASP A 45 11.95 -5.53 -5.51
CA ASP A 45 10.51 -5.26 -5.61
C ASP A 45 9.76 -6.49 -6.19
N SER A 46 10.42 -7.28 -7.03
CA SER A 46 9.89 -8.51 -7.63
C SER A 46 9.57 -9.60 -6.60
N GLU A 47 10.26 -9.65 -5.45
CA GLU A 47 9.97 -10.67 -4.43
C GLU A 47 8.56 -10.51 -3.86
N LEU A 48 8.15 -9.26 -3.57
CA LEU A 48 6.80 -8.94 -3.11
C LEU A 48 5.77 -9.30 -4.18
N VAL A 49 6.03 -8.85 -5.42
CA VAL A 49 5.09 -9.03 -6.54
C VAL A 49 4.90 -10.52 -6.86
N ASN A 50 5.96 -11.32 -6.86
CA ASN A 50 5.88 -12.76 -7.14
C ASN A 50 5.04 -13.51 -6.09
N ILE A 51 5.20 -13.17 -4.81
CA ILE A 51 4.38 -13.74 -3.73
C ILE A 51 2.91 -13.36 -3.91
N LEU A 52 2.61 -12.10 -4.21
CA LEU A 52 1.24 -11.63 -4.45
C LEU A 52 0.61 -12.26 -5.69
N ILE A 53 1.37 -12.49 -6.77
CA ILE A 53 0.92 -13.23 -7.95
C ILE A 53 0.52 -14.66 -7.57
N LEU A 54 1.34 -15.34 -6.79
CA LEU A 54 1.05 -16.71 -6.38
C LEU A 54 -0.20 -16.77 -5.47
N LEU A 55 -0.31 -15.86 -4.51
CA LEU A 55 -1.50 -15.72 -3.67
C LEU A 55 -2.77 -15.42 -4.48
N ALA A 56 -2.68 -14.53 -5.47
CA ALA A 56 -3.80 -14.21 -6.36
C ALA A 56 -4.27 -15.45 -7.13
N LYS A 57 -3.32 -16.23 -7.65
CA LYS A 57 -3.58 -17.49 -8.36
C LYS A 57 -4.24 -18.52 -7.44
N GLU A 58 -3.73 -18.72 -6.23
CA GLU A 58 -4.30 -19.68 -5.27
C GLU A 58 -5.73 -19.30 -4.85
N LYS A 59 -6.01 -18.00 -4.70
CA LYS A 59 -7.34 -17.48 -4.34
C LYS A 59 -8.28 -17.32 -5.54
N ASN A 60 -7.81 -17.57 -6.76
CA ASN A 60 -8.54 -17.34 -8.01
C ASN A 60 -9.12 -15.92 -8.11
N ILE A 61 -8.31 -14.91 -7.78
CA ILE A 61 -8.65 -13.49 -7.87
C ILE A 61 -7.66 -12.76 -8.79
N PRO A 62 -8.05 -11.61 -9.37
CA PRO A 62 -7.12 -10.75 -10.09
C PRO A 62 -5.96 -10.27 -9.18
N LEU A 63 -4.77 -10.10 -9.74
CA LEU A 63 -3.60 -9.63 -9.00
C LEU A 63 -3.88 -8.28 -8.34
N GLU A 64 -4.62 -7.41 -9.01
CA GLU A 64 -5.02 -6.09 -8.51
C GLU A 64 -5.76 -6.21 -7.16
N GLN A 65 -6.63 -7.21 -7.01
CA GLN A 65 -7.37 -7.45 -5.78
C GLN A 65 -6.45 -7.99 -4.67
N ALA A 66 -5.50 -8.88 -5.00
CA ALA A 66 -4.51 -9.35 -4.03
C ALA A 66 -3.61 -8.21 -3.52
N VAL A 67 -3.16 -7.34 -4.44
CA VAL A 67 -2.36 -6.15 -4.11
C VAL A 67 -3.17 -5.13 -3.29
N GLN A 68 -4.46 -4.95 -3.59
CA GLN A 68 -5.38 -4.14 -2.78
C GLN A 68 -5.53 -4.70 -1.36
N GLY A 69 -5.80 -6.00 -1.22
CA GLY A 69 -5.92 -6.64 0.09
C GLY A 69 -4.65 -6.52 0.92
N PHE A 70 -3.47 -6.66 0.29
CA PHE A 70 -2.21 -6.40 0.96
C PHE A 70 -2.05 -4.93 1.37
N GLY A 71 -2.41 -3.97 0.52
CA GLY A 71 -2.37 -2.55 0.86
C GLY A 71 -3.25 -2.20 2.06
N GLU A 72 -4.43 -2.80 2.14
CA GLU A 72 -5.35 -2.60 3.27
C GLU A 72 -4.78 -3.14 4.58
N TYR A 73 -4.19 -4.34 4.57
CA TYR A 73 -3.48 -4.89 5.72
C TYR A 73 -2.28 -4.02 6.12
N LEU A 74 -1.47 -3.64 5.13
CA LEU A 74 -0.26 -2.87 5.31
C LEU A 74 -0.52 -1.52 5.96
N PHE A 75 -1.66 -0.88 5.65
CA PHE A 75 -2.03 0.41 6.24
C PHE A 75 -1.92 0.39 7.75
N LYS A 76 -2.49 -0.64 8.41
CA LYS A 76 -2.52 -0.70 9.86
C LYS A 76 -1.10 -0.72 10.44
N LYS A 77 -0.22 -1.56 9.88
CA LYS A 77 1.18 -1.65 10.32
C LYS A 77 1.89 -0.31 10.17
N LEU A 78 1.72 0.36 9.02
CA LEU A 78 2.33 1.67 8.77
C LEU A 78 1.79 2.78 9.69
N TYR A 79 0.48 2.75 9.96
CA TYR A 79 -0.18 3.70 10.85
C TYR A 79 0.33 3.56 12.29
N ASP A 80 0.38 2.32 12.80
CA ASP A 80 0.85 2.01 14.16
C ASP A 80 2.34 2.36 14.36
N THR A 81 3.15 2.30 13.31
CA THR A 81 4.60 2.61 13.35
C THR A 81 4.96 3.95 12.71
N SER A 82 3.98 4.83 12.49
CA SER A 82 4.21 6.12 11.82
C SER A 82 5.21 6.97 12.64
N PRO A 83 6.24 7.55 12.01
CA PRO A 83 7.16 8.46 12.69
C PRO A 83 6.53 9.83 13.00
N VAL A 84 5.40 10.13 12.37
CA VAL A 84 4.59 11.32 12.61
C VAL A 84 3.47 10.96 13.57
N ASP A 85 3.22 11.84 14.53
CA ASP A 85 2.02 11.81 15.36
C ASP A 85 0.78 12.13 14.51
N VAL A 86 0.26 11.09 13.85
CA VAL A 86 -0.95 11.14 13.02
C VAL A 86 -2.24 11.09 13.83
N SER A 87 -2.14 10.93 15.17
CA SER A 87 -3.31 10.87 16.06
C SER A 87 -4.07 12.19 16.14
N LYS A 88 -3.45 13.29 15.70
CA LYS A 88 -4.05 14.63 15.65
C LYS A 88 -4.90 14.88 14.39
N LEU A 89 -4.92 13.93 13.46
CA LEU A 89 -5.74 14.02 12.26
C LEU A 89 -7.07 13.34 12.56
N ASP A 90 -8.16 14.09 12.48
CA ASP A 90 -9.47 13.62 12.95
C ASP A 90 -10.32 13.01 11.83
N ASN A 91 -9.87 13.10 10.58
CA ASN A 91 -10.59 12.58 9.42
C ASN A 91 -9.65 12.07 8.32
N LEU A 92 -10.20 11.20 7.47
CA LEU A 92 -9.50 10.56 6.36
C LEU A 92 -8.98 11.57 5.35
N LYS A 93 -9.75 12.61 5.02
CA LYS A 93 -9.35 13.58 3.99
C LYS A 93 -8.07 14.31 4.41
N ASP A 94 -8.02 14.80 5.63
CA ASP A 94 -6.84 15.49 6.17
C ASP A 94 -5.66 14.54 6.29
N PHE A 95 -5.90 13.27 6.68
CA PHE A 95 -4.89 12.22 6.63
C PHE A 95 -4.29 12.06 5.24
N LEU A 96 -5.12 11.90 4.20
CA LEU A 96 -4.66 11.74 2.81
C LEU A 96 -3.84 12.94 2.35
N LEU A 97 -4.29 14.17 2.63
CA LEU A 97 -3.58 15.40 2.27
C LEU A 97 -2.22 15.53 2.97
N ALA A 98 -2.05 14.90 4.14
CA ALA A 98 -0.79 14.91 4.89
C ALA A 98 0.24 13.87 4.40
N ILE A 99 -0.16 12.85 3.62
CA ILE A 99 0.73 11.73 3.29
C ILE A 99 1.99 12.19 2.55
N ASP A 100 1.85 12.82 1.39
CA ASP A 100 3.00 13.18 0.55
C ASP A 100 3.84 14.30 1.18
N LYS A 101 3.17 15.30 1.77
CA LYS A 101 3.82 16.51 2.31
C LYS A 101 4.53 16.29 3.64
N VAL A 102 4.01 15.40 4.49
CA VAL A 102 4.49 15.23 5.87
C VAL A 102 5.00 13.81 6.08
N ILE A 103 4.12 12.81 5.93
CA ILE A 103 4.44 11.42 6.31
C ILE A 103 5.57 10.86 5.44
N HIS A 104 5.50 11.01 4.11
CA HIS A 104 6.56 10.57 3.20
C HIS A 104 7.85 11.37 3.39
N GLY A 105 7.77 12.65 3.75
CA GLY A 105 8.94 13.45 4.12
C GLY A 105 9.67 12.88 5.34
N GLU A 106 8.93 12.52 6.37
CA GLU A 106 9.49 11.94 7.61
C GLU A 106 10.01 10.52 7.41
N VAL A 107 9.32 9.69 6.62
CA VAL A 107 9.84 8.39 6.21
C VAL A 107 11.16 8.55 5.45
N LYS A 108 11.26 9.53 4.55
CA LYS A 108 12.49 9.81 3.80
C LYS A 108 13.62 10.32 4.70
N ARG A 109 13.30 11.09 5.75
CA ARG A 109 14.26 11.55 6.76
C ARG A 109 14.89 10.39 7.53
N LEU A 110 14.08 9.41 7.94
CA LEU A 110 14.55 8.21 8.65
C LEU A 110 15.20 7.18 7.72
N HIS A 111 14.74 7.10 6.47
CA HIS A 111 15.22 6.17 5.46
C HIS A 111 15.60 6.92 4.18
N PRO A 112 16.81 7.52 4.11
CA PRO A 112 17.24 8.35 2.98
C PRO A 112 17.18 7.63 1.63
N ASN A 113 17.35 6.30 1.63
CA ASN A 113 17.32 5.47 0.43
C ASN A 113 15.92 4.97 0.06
N ALA A 114 14.87 5.32 0.82
CA ALA A 114 13.50 4.89 0.52
C ALA A 114 13.03 5.49 -0.81
N TYR A 115 12.50 4.65 -1.69
CA TYR A 115 11.82 5.08 -2.90
C TYR A 115 10.31 5.13 -2.62
N LEU A 116 9.73 6.32 -2.68
CA LEU A 116 8.33 6.58 -2.36
C LEU A 116 7.57 6.99 -3.62
N PRO A 117 6.26 6.68 -3.73
CA PRO A 117 5.43 7.23 -4.81
C PRO A 117 5.25 8.75 -4.60
N LYS A 118 4.90 9.46 -5.68
CA LYS A 118 4.46 10.86 -5.61
C LYS A 118 2.94 10.93 -5.62
N PHE A 119 2.36 11.70 -4.71
CA PHE A 119 0.93 12.02 -4.73
C PHE A 119 0.68 13.51 -4.97
N GLU A 120 -0.26 13.81 -5.86
CA GLU A 120 -0.83 15.15 -6.02
C GLU A 120 -2.32 15.08 -5.74
N TYR A 121 -2.84 16.03 -4.97
CA TYR A 121 -4.25 16.06 -4.61
C TYR A 121 -4.97 17.24 -5.24
N ARG A 122 -6.19 17.01 -5.69
CA ARG A 122 -7.12 18.05 -6.13
C ARG A 122 -8.47 17.80 -5.48
N GLN A 123 -8.93 18.75 -4.66
CA GLN A 123 -10.30 18.73 -4.17
C GLN A 123 -11.23 19.18 -5.29
N GLU A 124 -12.20 18.35 -5.64
CA GLU A 124 -13.19 18.67 -6.68
C GLU A 124 -14.44 19.30 -6.07
N ASN A 125 -14.89 18.79 -4.92
CA ASN A 125 -15.98 19.32 -4.11
C ASN A 125 -15.85 18.79 -2.66
N PRO A 126 -16.76 19.12 -1.72
CA PRO A 126 -16.65 18.64 -0.35
C PRO A 126 -16.66 17.11 -0.19
N GLN A 127 -17.36 16.37 -1.06
CA GLN A 127 -17.47 14.91 -1.02
C GLN A 127 -16.52 14.18 -1.97
N THR A 128 -15.66 14.88 -2.72
CA THR A 128 -14.80 14.25 -3.74
C THR A 128 -13.37 14.79 -3.69
N LEU A 129 -12.42 13.89 -3.43
CA LEU A 129 -10.98 14.14 -3.50
C LEU A 129 -10.37 13.32 -4.64
N ILE A 130 -9.64 13.97 -5.53
CA ILE A 130 -8.86 13.29 -6.56
C ILE A 130 -7.42 13.20 -6.09
N MET A 131 -6.86 11.99 -6.12
CA MET A 131 -5.44 11.72 -5.90
C MET A 131 -4.81 11.23 -7.19
N TYR A 132 -3.81 11.95 -7.68
CA TYR A 132 -2.94 11.47 -8.75
C TYR A 132 -1.76 10.72 -8.15
N TYR A 133 -1.56 9.49 -8.60
CA TYR A 133 -0.49 8.60 -8.16
C TYR A 133 0.55 8.43 -9.26
N SER A 134 1.84 8.56 -8.94
CA SER A 134 2.93 8.29 -9.89
C SER A 134 4.08 7.52 -9.23
N SER A 135 4.49 6.41 -9.84
CA SER A 135 5.63 5.61 -9.38
C SER A 135 6.09 4.63 -10.44
N LYS A 136 7.41 4.41 -10.55
CA LYS A 136 7.97 3.38 -11.44
C LYS A 136 7.50 1.97 -11.08
N ARG A 137 7.10 1.76 -9.81
CA ARG A 137 6.63 0.47 -9.29
C ARG A 137 5.18 0.15 -9.65
N LYS A 138 4.40 1.14 -10.12
CA LYS A 138 2.98 0.97 -10.48
C LYS A 138 2.13 0.27 -9.41
N LEU A 139 2.38 0.54 -8.13
CA LEU A 139 1.64 -0.02 -6.99
C LEU A 139 0.35 0.75 -6.68
N CYS A 140 -0.32 1.30 -7.70
CA CYS A 140 -1.55 2.07 -7.56
C CYS A 140 -2.67 1.27 -6.89
N HIS A 141 -2.73 -0.05 -7.13
CA HIS A 141 -3.69 -0.94 -6.46
C HIS A 141 -3.38 -1.10 -4.96
N ALA A 142 -2.10 -1.05 -4.56
CA ALA A 142 -1.74 -1.03 -3.14
C ALA A 142 -2.17 0.30 -2.51
N SER A 143 -2.03 1.42 -3.23
CA SER A 143 -2.56 2.72 -2.79
C SER A 143 -4.07 2.72 -2.60
N VAL A 144 -4.84 2.04 -3.48
CA VAL A 144 -6.28 1.84 -3.25
C VAL A 144 -6.52 1.10 -1.93
N GLY A 145 -5.81 -0.01 -1.69
CA GLY A 145 -5.90 -0.76 -0.44
C GLY A 145 -5.55 0.08 0.79
N LEU A 146 -4.47 0.86 0.73
CA LEU A 146 -4.04 1.75 1.80
C LEU A 146 -5.11 2.81 2.14
N ILE A 147 -5.77 3.39 1.12
CA ILE A 147 -6.86 4.36 1.33
C ILE A 147 -8.07 3.68 1.98
N LEU A 148 -8.41 2.45 1.58
CA LEU A 148 -9.50 1.69 2.20
C LEU A 148 -9.18 1.33 3.67
N GLY A 149 -7.93 0.95 3.95
CA GLY A 149 -7.45 0.72 5.32
C GLY A 149 -7.52 1.99 6.18
N ALA A 150 -7.13 3.13 5.61
CA ALA A 150 -7.27 4.43 6.26
C ALA A 150 -8.73 4.77 6.55
N ALA A 151 -9.63 4.57 5.58
CA ALA A 151 -11.06 4.81 5.77
C ALA A 151 -11.64 4.00 6.94
N LYS A 152 -11.22 2.73 7.08
CA LYS A 152 -11.58 1.89 8.24
C LYS A 152 -11.05 2.45 9.56
N GLN A 153 -9.82 2.95 9.58
CA GLN A 153 -9.21 3.55 10.78
C GLN A 153 -9.94 4.82 11.25
N PHE A 154 -10.39 5.65 10.31
CA PHE A 154 -11.15 6.88 10.60
C PHE A 154 -12.67 6.65 10.71
N ASN A 155 -13.13 5.40 10.59
CA ASN A 155 -14.55 5.02 10.58
C ASN A 155 -15.38 5.80 9.53
N GLU A 156 -14.78 6.05 8.37
CA GLU A 156 -15.40 6.76 7.24
C GLU A 156 -15.74 5.80 6.11
N THR A 157 -16.90 6.00 5.48
CA THR A 157 -17.29 5.21 4.31
C THR A 157 -16.95 5.95 3.02
N ILE A 158 -16.19 5.29 2.14
CA ILE A 158 -15.80 5.86 0.85
C ILE A 158 -16.11 4.91 -0.32
N ALA A 159 -16.12 5.45 -1.53
CA ALA A 159 -15.99 4.69 -2.77
C ALA A 159 -14.82 5.24 -3.59
N ILE A 160 -14.10 4.37 -4.29
CA ILE A 160 -12.94 4.77 -5.11
C ILE A 160 -13.17 4.34 -6.57
N THR A 161 -12.98 5.27 -7.51
CA THR A 161 -12.85 4.94 -8.93
C THR A 161 -11.43 5.17 -9.42
N HIS A 162 -10.98 4.41 -10.42
CA HIS A 162 -9.61 4.45 -10.95
C HIS A 162 -9.62 4.60 -12.48
N PRO A 163 -10.10 5.74 -13.02
CA PRO A 163 -10.32 5.93 -14.46
C PRO A 163 -9.05 6.01 -15.32
N GLU A 164 -7.89 6.36 -14.74
CA GLU A 164 -6.62 6.42 -15.46
C GLU A 164 -5.61 5.56 -14.72
N CYS A 165 -4.95 4.61 -15.39
CA CYS A 165 -4.03 3.66 -14.75
C CYS A 165 -2.72 3.46 -15.54
N MET A 166 -1.58 3.48 -14.84
CA MET A 166 -0.25 3.25 -15.42
C MET A 166 -0.05 1.83 -15.97
N HIS A 167 -0.88 0.87 -15.55
CA HIS A 167 -0.93 -0.48 -16.15
C HIS A 167 -1.66 -0.49 -17.50
N GLN A 168 -2.45 0.54 -17.79
CA GLN A 168 -3.21 0.71 -19.02
C GLN A 168 -2.59 1.76 -19.96
N GLY A 169 -1.33 2.17 -19.71
CA GLY A 169 -0.59 3.10 -20.54
C GLY A 169 -0.69 4.58 -20.15
N ALA A 170 -1.44 4.94 -19.10
CA ALA A 170 -1.46 6.31 -18.59
C ALA A 170 -0.10 6.71 -17.99
N SER A 171 0.26 8.01 -18.07
CA SER A 171 1.50 8.55 -17.50
C SER A 171 1.50 8.57 -15.97
N ARG A 172 0.31 8.65 -15.38
CA ARG A 172 0.03 8.58 -13.94
C ARG A 172 -1.33 7.93 -13.71
N CYS A 173 -1.57 7.48 -12.49
CA CYS A 173 -2.87 6.99 -12.08
C CYS A 173 -3.74 8.13 -11.54
N LYS A 174 -5.05 8.07 -11.78
CA LYS A 174 -6.04 8.96 -11.17
C LYS A 174 -6.98 8.13 -10.31
N LEU A 175 -6.93 8.35 -8.98
CA LEU A 175 -7.88 7.77 -8.03
C LEU A 175 -8.88 8.87 -7.63
N VAL A 176 -10.17 8.61 -7.82
CA VAL A 176 -11.25 9.53 -7.40
C VAL A 176 -11.92 8.93 -6.18
N ILE A 177 -11.82 9.62 -5.05
CA ILE A 177 -12.29 9.18 -3.75
C ILE A 177 -13.56 9.95 -3.43
N HIS A 178 -14.67 9.22 -3.31
CA HIS A 178 -15.98 9.76 -2.95
C HIS A 178 -16.26 9.44 -1.49
N PHE A 179 -16.41 10.48 -0.67
CA PHE A 179 -16.80 10.40 0.72
C PHE A 179 -18.33 10.30 0.79
N LYS A 180 -18.83 9.40 1.64
CA LYS A 180 -20.26 9.32 1.95
C LYS A 180 -20.53 10.11 3.23
N ASP A 181 -21.69 10.77 3.26
CA ASP A 181 -22.21 11.41 4.47
C ASP A 181 -22.66 10.36 5.51
#